data_AF-A0A101JLZ4-F1
#
_entry.id   AF-A0A101JLZ4-F1
#
_cell.length_a   1.000
_cell.length_b   1.000
_cell.length_c   1.000
_cell.angle_alpha   90.00
_cell.angle_beta   90.00
_cell.angle_gamma   90.00
#
_symmetry.space_group_name_H-M   'P 1'
#
loop_
_entity.id
_entity.type
_entity.pdbx_description
1 polymer ?
#
loop_
_entity_poly.entity_id
_entity_poly.type
_entity_poly.pdbx_seq_one_letter_code
_entity_poly.pdbx_strand_id
1 'polypeptide(L)'
;MTGNAPQPGETPTDNPWGKTEPDATWWHGPADRDPTSQDWADRAGDAARAAGAQDVTQRLTPPADPAGERLATAGELMIIEPGRLGEEAAATTAAAVPAAMTSAAVPEAATPAAAPEGKAGDRPTVVLDPRRPPRVPLPPLPAGATPDTEARLERMENSPFWSTDEARIAAEARNDPRPGRRRRPPAANPVAAMVSLVGLSLVAAFFAWVSAEPFWLATGHGDPGYAITTQCDGTGLTQHCTGRFATADGSFTAGRVTLLGISGGAREPGAVTGARMVRAGSDQAYTAPPGLLMHLRWALGFLLVLICGYGIAGATGARRLESPRSRRYALLASVGGPILLLAGFLVAAY
;
A
#
# COMPACT_ATOMS: atom_id res chain seq x y z
N MET A 1 -13.80 -50.75 -17.70
CA MET A 1 -13.09 -51.32 -16.54
C MET A 1 -14.09 -51.45 -15.40
N THR A 2 -14.53 -52.68 -15.12
CA THR A 2 -15.47 -52.99 -14.04
C THR A 2 -14.68 -53.20 -12.74
N GLY A 3 -14.50 -52.12 -11.97
CA GLY A 3 -13.80 -52.16 -10.69
C GLY A 3 -14.73 -52.58 -9.55
N ASN A 4 -14.37 -53.65 -8.85
CA ASN A 4 -15.09 -54.13 -7.67
C ASN A 4 -15.12 -53.07 -6.57
N ALA A 5 -16.29 -52.84 -5.97
CA ALA A 5 -16.42 -52.00 -4.80
C ALA A 5 -15.79 -52.70 -3.57
N PRO A 6 -14.94 -52.01 -2.78
CA PRO A 6 -14.27 -52.62 -1.63
C PRO A 6 -15.26 -52.93 -0.50
N GLN A 7 -15.05 -54.05 0.18
CA GLN A 7 -15.90 -54.48 1.30
C GLN A 7 -15.56 -53.74 2.61
N PRO A 8 -16.54 -53.54 3.50
CA PRO A 8 -16.33 -52.83 4.75
C PRO A 8 -15.48 -53.68 5.70
N GLY A 9 -14.24 -53.27 5.91
CA GLY A 9 -13.33 -53.90 6.87
C GLY A 9 -11.88 -54.02 6.41
N GLU A 10 -11.60 -53.86 5.12
CA GLU A 10 -10.22 -53.77 4.64
C GLU A 10 -9.67 -52.36 4.84
N THR A 11 -8.76 -52.19 5.80
CA THR A 11 -7.91 -51.01 5.88
C THR A 11 -6.95 -50.99 4.67
N PRO A 12 -6.98 -49.96 3.81
CA PRO A 12 -6.08 -49.86 2.67
C PRO A 12 -4.62 -49.87 3.14
N THR A 13 -3.83 -50.83 2.66
CA THR A 13 -2.41 -50.99 3.02
C THR A 13 -1.50 -49.90 2.46
N ASP A 14 -1.99 -49.08 1.53
CA ASP A 14 -1.25 -47.94 0.99
C ASP A 14 -1.78 -46.65 1.60
N ASN A 15 -1.07 -46.14 2.61
CA ASN A 15 -1.28 -44.79 3.12
C ASN A 15 -0.69 -43.78 2.10
N PRO A 16 -1.51 -43.06 1.32
CA PRO A 16 -1.00 -42.13 0.30
C PRO A 16 -0.24 -40.94 0.91
N TRP A 17 -0.37 -40.74 2.22
CA TRP A 17 0.29 -39.70 3.00
C TRP A 17 1.68 -40.11 3.54
N GLY A 18 2.12 -41.35 3.30
CA GLY A 18 3.40 -41.87 3.78
C GLY A 18 4.60 -41.61 2.86
N LYS A 19 4.40 -41.01 1.69
CA LYS A 19 5.53 -40.63 0.82
C LYS A 19 6.13 -39.32 1.31
N THR A 20 7.41 -39.39 1.70
CA THR A 20 8.30 -38.25 1.91
C THR A 20 8.20 -37.28 0.75
N GLU A 21 7.84 -36.04 1.08
CA GLU A 21 7.83 -34.81 0.26
C GLU A 21 7.23 -34.95 -1.15
N PRO A 22 6.04 -34.38 -1.40
CA PRO A 22 5.56 -34.28 -2.77
C PRO A 22 6.57 -33.46 -3.59
N ASP A 23 6.97 -34.02 -4.74
CA ASP A 23 7.92 -33.41 -5.67
C ASP A 23 7.55 -31.94 -5.89
N ALA A 24 8.42 -31.00 -5.50
CA ALA A 24 8.13 -29.57 -5.41
C ALA A 24 7.71 -28.92 -6.75
N THR A 25 7.65 -29.71 -7.81
CA THR A 25 7.28 -29.35 -9.17
C THR A 25 5.78 -29.49 -9.46
N TRP A 26 4.99 -30.19 -8.64
CA TRP A 26 3.60 -30.53 -9.02
C TRP A 26 2.60 -29.37 -8.97
N TRP A 27 2.85 -28.32 -8.19
CA TRP A 27 2.01 -27.10 -8.16
C TRP A 27 2.42 -26.04 -9.19
N HIS A 28 3.58 -26.19 -9.86
CA HIS A 28 3.97 -25.27 -10.92
C HIS A 28 3.17 -25.59 -12.18
N GLY A 29 2.05 -24.89 -12.35
CA GLY A 29 1.32 -24.88 -13.61
C GLY A 29 2.21 -24.39 -14.76
N PRO A 30 1.85 -24.65 -16.03
CA PRO A 30 2.61 -24.17 -17.19
C PRO A 30 2.89 -22.64 -17.19
N ALA A 31 2.08 -21.87 -16.44
CA ALA A 31 2.20 -20.43 -16.26
C ALA A 31 3.20 -19.99 -15.16
N ASP A 32 3.64 -20.89 -14.28
CA ASP A 32 4.60 -20.62 -13.19
C ASP A 32 6.06 -20.90 -13.57
N ARG A 33 6.33 -21.23 -14.84
CA ARG A 33 7.71 -21.39 -15.31
C ARG A 33 8.44 -20.06 -15.28
N ASP A 34 9.66 -20.08 -14.77
CA ASP A 34 10.50 -18.89 -14.62
C ASP A 34 10.66 -18.20 -16.00
N PRO A 35 10.12 -16.98 -16.17
CA PRO A 35 10.18 -16.23 -17.44
C PRO A 35 11.61 -15.82 -17.79
N THR A 36 12.59 -16.10 -16.93
CA THR A 36 14.01 -15.86 -17.20
C THR A 36 14.72 -17.06 -17.83
N SER A 37 14.07 -18.22 -17.96
CA SER A 37 14.70 -19.39 -18.57
C SER A 37 15.00 -19.18 -20.06
N GLN A 38 16.18 -19.63 -20.49
CA GLN A 38 16.68 -19.45 -21.86
C GLN A 38 15.74 -20.06 -22.92
N ASP A 39 15.11 -21.19 -22.60
CA ASP A 39 14.07 -21.85 -23.41
C ASP A 39 12.82 -20.96 -23.59
N TRP A 40 12.52 -20.08 -22.63
CA TRP A 40 11.44 -19.11 -22.76
C TRP A 40 11.81 -17.96 -23.72
N ALA A 41 13.06 -17.49 -23.66
CA ALA A 41 13.58 -16.49 -24.60
C ALA A 41 13.66 -17.01 -26.04
N ASP A 42 14.05 -18.28 -26.24
CA ASP A 42 14.11 -18.91 -27.56
C ASP A 42 12.72 -19.02 -28.21
N ARG A 43 11.72 -19.48 -27.44
CA ARG A 43 10.33 -19.55 -27.90
C ARG A 43 9.73 -18.18 -28.19
N ALA A 44 10.10 -17.16 -27.43
CA ALA A 44 9.71 -15.79 -27.69
C ALA A 44 10.31 -15.26 -29.00
N GLY A 45 11.59 -15.55 -29.26
CA GLY A 45 12.25 -15.23 -30.51
C GLY A 45 11.61 -15.92 -31.71
N ASP A 46 11.23 -17.19 -31.56
CA ASP A 46 10.49 -17.94 -32.58
C ASP A 46 9.10 -17.36 -32.85
N ALA A 47 8.35 -17.02 -31.79
CA ALA A 47 7.01 -16.43 -31.89
C ALA A 47 7.06 -15.02 -32.53
N ALA A 48 8.04 -14.19 -32.14
CA ALA A 48 8.25 -12.88 -32.75
C ALA A 48 8.59 -12.99 -34.24
N ARG A 49 9.47 -13.95 -34.61
CA ARG A 49 9.78 -14.24 -36.02
C ARG A 49 8.54 -14.72 -36.78
N ALA A 50 7.73 -15.60 -36.18
CA ALA A 50 6.49 -16.09 -36.77
C ALA A 50 5.42 -14.99 -36.95
N ALA A 51 5.37 -14.02 -36.03
CA ALA A 51 4.50 -12.84 -36.10
C ALA A 51 4.95 -11.79 -37.14
N GLY A 52 5.98 -12.08 -37.94
CA GLY A 52 6.47 -11.17 -38.96
C GLY A 52 7.26 -9.99 -38.40
N ALA A 53 7.74 -10.07 -37.15
CA ALA A 53 8.82 -9.20 -36.70
C ALA A 53 10.11 -9.65 -37.38
N GLN A 54 10.24 -9.34 -38.68
CA GLN A 54 11.50 -9.50 -39.37
C GLN A 54 12.55 -8.62 -38.71
N ASP A 55 13.73 -9.20 -38.53
CA ASP A 55 14.93 -8.62 -37.97
C ASP A 55 15.28 -7.31 -38.71
N VAL A 56 14.82 -6.18 -38.16
CA VAL A 56 14.98 -4.83 -38.78
C VAL A 56 16.46 -4.45 -38.89
N THR A 57 17.32 -5.09 -38.10
CA THR A 57 18.78 -5.05 -38.18
C THR A 57 19.29 -5.44 -39.57
N GLN A 58 18.59 -6.29 -40.33
CA GLN A 58 19.03 -6.68 -41.67
C GLN A 58 18.78 -5.60 -42.76
N ARG A 59 17.93 -4.59 -42.49
CA ARG A 59 17.68 -3.47 -43.42
C ARG A 59 18.51 -2.22 -43.13
N LEU A 60 19.28 -2.20 -42.04
CA LEU A 60 20.16 -1.08 -41.70
C LEU A 60 21.63 -1.35 -42.04
N THR A 61 21.96 -2.46 -42.68
CA THR A 61 23.24 -2.58 -43.38
C THR A 61 23.18 -1.65 -44.59
N PRO A 62 23.89 -0.50 -44.61
CA PRO A 62 23.97 0.30 -45.81
C PRO A 62 24.56 -0.60 -46.92
N PRO A 63 24.07 -0.52 -48.17
CA PRO A 63 24.68 -1.26 -49.26
C PRO A 63 26.17 -0.92 -49.27
N ALA A 64 27.01 -1.96 -49.22
CA ALA A 64 28.44 -1.80 -49.38
C ALA A 64 28.69 -1.27 -50.79
N ASP A 65 28.85 0.06 -50.92
CA ASP A 65 29.27 0.70 -52.17
C ASP A 65 30.67 0.19 -52.54
N PRO A 66 30.83 -0.55 -53.65
CA PRO A 66 32.12 -0.99 -54.13
C PRO A 66 32.63 0.00 -55.19
N ALA A 67 33.05 1.19 -54.75
CA ALA A 67 33.91 2.19 -55.44
C ALA A 67 33.59 3.55 -54.81
N GLY A 68 34.49 4.22 -54.10
CA GLY A 68 35.78 4.63 -54.64
C GLY A 68 35.64 5.97 -55.36
N GLU A 69 35.47 7.08 -54.62
CA GLU A 69 36.04 8.36 -55.04
C GLU A 69 36.20 9.33 -53.86
N ARG A 70 37.44 9.78 -53.70
CA ARG A 70 37.89 10.76 -52.73
C ARG A 70 37.44 12.14 -53.20
N LEU A 71 36.73 12.89 -52.37
CA LEU A 71 36.81 14.34 -52.38
C LEU A 71 36.96 14.83 -50.94
N ALA A 72 38.17 15.29 -50.66
CA ALA A 72 38.51 16.03 -49.47
C ALA A 72 37.78 17.38 -49.50
N THR A 73 37.04 17.69 -48.44
CA THR A 73 36.67 19.07 -48.14
C THR A 73 37.08 19.35 -46.72
N ALA A 74 38.03 20.28 -46.61
CA ALA A 74 38.53 20.84 -45.36
C ALA A 74 37.38 21.43 -44.54
N GLY A 75 37.34 21.06 -43.27
CA GLY A 75 36.31 21.47 -42.31
C GLY A 75 36.66 20.95 -40.93
N GLU A 76 37.90 21.22 -40.53
CA GLU A 76 38.46 21.00 -39.21
C GLU A 76 37.66 21.79 -38.18
N LEU A 77 36.78 21.12 -37.44
CA LEU A 77 36.19 21.66 -36.22
C LEU A 77 36.41 20.64 -35.10
N MET A 78 37.29 21.05 -34.18
CA MET A 78 37.66 20.35 -32.97
C MET A 78 36.43 19.96 -32.13
N ILE A 79 36.31 18.68 -31.80
CA ILE A 79 35.50 18.23 -30.67
C ILE A 79 36.43 17.46 -29.72
N ILE A 80 36.56 18.04 -28.54
CA ILE A 80 37.35 17.59 -27.41
C ILE A 80 36.74 16.30 -26.86
N GLU A 81 37.49 15.21 -26.87
CA GLU A 81 37.21 13.99 -26.10
C GLU A 81 37.51 14.23 -24.61
N PRO A 82 36.57 13.96 -23.69
CA PRO A 82 36.92 13.72 -22.30
C PRO A 82 37.03 12.22 -22.03
N GLY A 83 38.27 11.76 -21.91
CA GLY A 83 38.72 10.98 -20.75
C GLY A 83 38.09 9.61 -20.51
N ARG A 84 38.72 8.59 -21.11
CA ARG A 84 38.83 7.24 -20.54
C ARG A 84 39.68 7.28 -19.26
N LEU A 85 39.06 7.00 -18.13
CA LEU A 85 39.63 6.43 -16.90
C LEU A 85 38.50 5.52 -16.37
N GLY A 86 38.66 4.28 -15.95
CA GLY A 86 39.81 3.47 -15.61
C GLY A 86 39.24 2.10 -15.21
N GLU A 87 40.02 1.07 -15.49
CA GLU A 87 39.79 -0.33 -15.13
C GLU A 87 40.19 -0.57 -13.66
N GLU A 88 39.77 -1.71 -13.11
CA GLU A 88 40.22 -2.39 -11.87
C GLU A 88 39.42 -2.32 -10.55
N ALA A 89 39.45 -3.50 -9.91
CA ALA A 89 39.05 -3.93 -8.56
C ALA A 89 37.57 -4.34 -8.38
N ALA A 90 37.18 -5.60 -8.60
CA ALA A 90 37.48 -6.82 -7.83
C ALA A 90 36.85 -6.86 -6.42
N ALA A 91 35.88 -7.78 -6.28
CA ALA A 91 35.57 -8.64 -5.14
C ALA A 91 35.47 -8.04 -3.73
N THR A 92 34.27 -8.08 -3.13
CA THR A 92 34.10 -8.46 -1.71
C THR A 92 32.67 -9.01 -1.48
N THR A 93 32.63 -10.34 -1.42
CA THR A 93 31.90 -11.18 -0.45
C THR A 93 30.44 -10.94 -0.10
N ALA A 94 29.67 -11.99 -0.37
CA ALA A 94 28.41 -12.37 0.26
C ALA A 94 28.40 -12.17 1.79
N ALA A 95 27.29 -11.63 2.29
CA ALA A 95 26.81 -11.89 3.64
C ALA A 95 25.31 -12.22 3.55
N ALA A 96 25.04 -13.52 3.68
CA ALA A 96 23.72 -14.09 3.82
C ALA A 96 23.26 -14.03 5.29
N VAL A 97 21.98 -13.68 5.49
CA VAL A 97 21.04 -14.24 6.50
C VAL A 97 21.25 -13.81 7.98
N PRO A 98 20.20 -13.67 8.84
CA PRO A 98 18.85 -14.25 8.70
C PRO A 98 17.65 -13.31 8.72
N ALA A 99 16.65 -13.74 7.94
CA ALA A 99 15.25 -13.61 8.29
C ALA A 99 14.94 -14.47 9.52
N ALA A 100 14.50 -13.83 10.60
CA ALA A 100 13.79 -14.49 11.69
C ALA A 100 12.94 -13.45 12.44
N MET A 101 11.72 -13.88 12.81
CA MET A 101 10.77 -13.24 13.73
C MET A 101 9.94 -12.10 13.10
N THR A 102 8.61 -12.11 13.03
CA THR A 102 7.60 -12.95 13.69
C THR A 102 6.30 -12.84 12.89
N SER A 103 5.72 -13.98 12.53
CA SER A 103 4.34 -14.09 12.09
C SER A 103 3.44 -13.77 13.28
N ALA A 104 2.78 -12.62 13.26
CA ALA A 104 1.67 -12.33 14.16
C ALA A 104 0.39 -12.70 13.41
N ALA A 105 -0.12 -13.89 13.70
CA ALA A 105 -1.47 -14.30 13.35
C ALA A 105 -2.46 -13.24 13.84
N VAL A 106 -3.23 -12.70 12.89
CA VAL A 106 -4.39 -11.87 13.16
C VAL A 106 -5.50 -12.79 13.69
N PRO A 107 -5.97 -12.62 14.93
CA PRO A 107 -7.19 -13.29 15.33
C PRO A 107 -8.37 -12.64 14.61
N GLU A 108 -9.12 -13.48 13.91
CA GLU A 108 -10.47 -13.24 13.41
C GLU A 108 -11.38 -12.82 14.58
N ALA A 109 -11.50 -11.51 14.79
CA ALA A 109 -12.37 -10.95 15.81
C ALA A 109 -13.80 -10.88 15.28
N ALA A 110 -14.52 -11.94 15.63
CA ALA A 110 -15.95 -12.06 15.82
C ALA A 110 -16.78 -10.76 15.72
N THR A 111 -17.83 -10.88 14.92
CA THR A 111 -19.07 -10.09 14.94
C THR A 111 -19.48 -9.70 16.37
N PRO A 112 -19.69 -8.40 16.67
CA PRO A 112 -20.26 -8.02 17.95
C PRO A 112 -21.74 -8.41 17.96
N ALA A 113 -22.03 -9.51 18.65
CA ALA A 113 -23.37 -9.86 19.09
C ALA A 113 -23.95 -8.69 19.90
N ALA A 114 -25.24 -8.44 19.67
CA ALA A 114 -26.03 -7.45 20.36
C ALA A 114 -25.85 -7.53 21.88
N ALA A 115 -25.51 -6.41 22.49
CA ALA A 115 -25.53 -6.27 23.94
C ALA A 115 -26.97 -6.52 24.44
N PRO A 116 -27.19 -7.42 25.41
CA PRO A 116 -28.46 -7.51 26.07
C PRO A 116 -28.72 -6.21 26.84
N GLU A 117 -29.93 -5.67 26.73
CA GLU A 117 -30.43 -4.60 27.60
C GLU A 117 -30.25 -5.03 29.06
N GLY A 118 -29.21 -4.50 29.69
CA GLY A 118 -28.97 -4.67 31.12
C GLY A 118 -30.09 -4.00 31.89
N LYS A 119 -30.96 -4.81 32.49
CA LYS A 119 -31.93 -4.42 33.51
C LYS A 119 -31.26 -3.49 34.52
N ALA A 120 -31.66 -2.22 34.51
CA ALA A 120 -31.36 -1.26 35.55
C ALA A 120 -32.10 -1.69 36.82
N GLY A 121 -31.46 -2.51 37.66
CA GLY A 121 -32.10 -2.98 38.89
C GLY A 121 -31.31 -4.05 39.60
N ASP A 122 -30.10 -3.72 40.05
CA ASP A 122 -29.64 -4.11 41.39
C ASP A 122 -28.28 -3.43 41.67
N ARG A 123 -28.31 -2.20 42.19
CA ARG A 123 -27.18 -1.69 42.95
C ARG A 123 -27.52 -1.99 44.41
N PRO A 124 -26.72 -2.79 45.13
CA PRO A 124 -26.97 -3.04 46.55
C PRO A 124 -26.82 -1.71 47.29
N THR A 125 -27.96 -1.09 47.60
CA THR A 125 -28.03 0.05 48.50
C THR A 125 -27.67 -0.48 49.88
N VAL A 126 -26.44 -0.25 50.32
CA VAL A 126 -26.04 -0.52 51.71
C VAL A 126 -26.87 0.41 52.59
N VAL A 127 -27.91 -0.14 53.20
CA VAL A 127 -28.71 0.56 54.20
C VAL A 127 -27.81 0.73 55.43
N LEU A 128 -27.23 1.92 55.57
CA LEU A 128 -26.52 2.31 56.78
C LEU A 128 -27.56 2.50 57.89
N ASP A 129 -27.65 1.53 58.82
CA ASP A 129 -28.49 1.64 60.02
C ASP A 129 -27.96 2.80 60.90
N PRO A 130 -28.72 3.89 61.12
CA PRO A 130 -28.26 5.07 61.84
C PRO A 130 -28.20 4.88 63.37
N ARG A 131 -28.25 3.65 63.87
CA ARG A 131 -28.10 3.34 65.29
C ARG A 131 -26.66 3.58 65.74
N ARG A 132 -26.42 4.83 66.16
CA ARG A 132 -25.19 5.29 66.81
C ARG A 132 -24.86 4.37 67.99
N PRO A 133 -23.77 3.57 67.95
CA PRO A 133 -23.38 2.76 69.10
C PRO A 133 -23.10 3.67 70.31
N PRO A 134 -23.37 3.20 71.53
CA PRO A 134 -23.09 3.96 72.75
C PRO A 134 -21.62 4.37 72.79
N ARG A 135 -21.36 5.64 73.08
CA ARG A 135 -20.02 6.24 73.20
C ARG A 135 -19.26 5.56 74.34
N VAL A 136 -18.51 4.51 74.03
CA VAL A 136 -17.45 4.03 74.90
C VAL A 136 -16.31 5.04 74.79
N PRO A 137 -15.80 5.60 75.90
CA PRO A 137 -14.62 6.46 75.87
C PRO A 137 -13.47 5.71 75.22
N LEU A 138 -12.92 6.24 74.12
CA LEU A 138 -11.74 5.64 73.51
C LEU A 138 -10.60 5.63 74.54
N PRO A 139 -9.83 4.55 74.64
CA PRO A 139 -8.63 4.52 75.47
C PRO A 139 -7.66 5.64 75.03
N PRO A 140 -6.94 6.26 75.99
CA PRO A 140 -5.98 7.31 75.66
C PRO A 140 -4.92 6.77 74.69
N LEU A 141 -4.68 7.52 73.62
CA LEU A 141 -3.67 7.20 72.61
C LEU A 141 -2.30 7.06 73.30
N PRO A 142 -1.51 6.01 72.97
CA PRO A 142 -0.18 5.84 73.53
C PRO A 142 0.70 7.03 73.14
N ALA A 143 1.35 7.64 74.12
CA ALA A 143 2.28 8.74 73.90
C ALA A 143 3.53 8.23 73.17
N GLY A 144 3.67 8.61 71.90
CA GLY A 144 4.80 8.22 71.04
C GLY A 144 4.35 7.67 69.69
N ALA A 145 3.60 8.46 68.92
CA ALA A 145 3.30 8.12 67.54
C ALA A 145 4.62 7.95 66.76
N THR A 146 4.79 6.83 66.08
CA THR A 146 5.92 6.63 65.18
C THR A 146 5.77 7.57 63.98
N PRO A 147 6.87 7.98 63.31
CA PRO A 147 6.80 8.89 62.15
C PRO A 147 5.90 8.37 61.02
N ASP A 148 5.74 7.05 60.90
CA ASP A 148 4.79 6.43 59.95
C ASP A 148 3.33 6.69 60.32
N THR A 149 2.99 6.72 61.61
CA THR A 149 1.64 7.08 62.07
C THR A 149 1.34 8.54 61.82
N GLU A 150 2.30 9.44 62.02
CA GLU A 150 2.14 10.87 61.70
C GLU A 150 1.95 11.08 60.19
N ALA A 151 2.77 10.45 59.35
CA ALA A 151 2.61 10.54 57.88
C ALA A 151 1.26 9.96 57.39
N ARG A 152 0.73 8.94 58.07
CA ARG A 152 -0.59 8.37 57.77
C ARG A 152 -1.73 9.28 58.22
N LEU A 153 -1.61 9.90 59.39
CA LEU A 153 -2.54 10.91 59.88
C LEU A 153 -2.56 12.14 58.98
N GLU A 154 -1.40 12.65 58.58
CA GLU A 154 -1.27 13.79 57.67
C GLU A 154 -1.85 13.48 56.28
N ARG A 155 -1.72 12.24 55.79
CA ARG A 155 -2.38 11.79 54.55
C ARG A 155 -3.89 11.65 54.69
N MET A 156 -4.39 11.29 55.88
CA MET A 156 -5.82 11.22 56.16
C MET A 156 -6.43 12.62 56.35
N GLU A 157 -5.75 13.54 57.01
CA GLU A 157 -6.19 14.93 57.22
C GLU A 157 -6.19 15.74 55.93
N ASN A 158 -5.23 15.48 55.03
CA ASN A 158 -5.19 16.09 53.69
C ASN A 158 -5.99 15.29 52.64
N SER A 159 -6.72 14.25 53.02
CA SER A 159 -7.54 13.50 52.08
C SER A 159 -8.73 14.36 51.63
N PRO A 160 -8.99 14.48 50.31
CA PRO A 160 -10.13 15.23 49.77
C PRO A 160 -11.48 14.75 50.32
N PHE A 161 -11.51 13.52 50.86
CA PHE A 161 -12.70 12.90 51.44
C PHE A 161 -13.19 13.59 52.72
N TRP A 162 -12.31 14.23 53.49
CA TRP A 162 -12.66 14.96 54.72
C TRP A 162 -12.75 16.47 54.53
N SER A 163 -12.53 16.97 53.31
CA SER A 163 -12.82 18.37 52.99
C SER A 163 -14.32 18.62 53.19
N THR A 164 -14.68 19.74 53.81
CA THR A 164 -16.10 20.06 54.01
C THR A 164 -16.81 20.09 52.66
N ASP A 165 -18.10 19.77 52.64
CA ASP A 165 -18.87 19.74 51.39
C ASP A 165 -18.74 21.07 50.62
N GLU A 166 -18.59 22.20 51.30
CA GLU A 166 -18.35 23.50 50.67
C GLU A 166 -16.98 23.58 49.97
N ALA A 167 -15.92 23.05 50.59
CA ALA A 167 -14.59 23.02 49.98
C ALA A 167 -14.56 22.05 48.79
N ARG A 168 -15.28 20.92 48.87
CA ARG A 168 -15.44 20.00 47.74
C ARG A 168 -16.23 20.63 46.61
N ILE A 169 -17.35 21.29 46.89
CA ILE A 169 -18.16 22.00 45.88
C ILE A 169 -17.37 23.15 45.27
N ALA A 170 -16.56 23.88 46.04
CA ALA A 170 -15.72 24.95 45.52
C ALA A 170 -14.55 24.41 44.66
N ALA A 171 -13.96 23.27 45.05
CA ALA A 171 -12.95 22.59 44.26
C ALA A 171 -13.54 21.99 42.98
N GLU A 172 -14.73 21.37 43.04
CA GLU A 172 -15.49 20.91 41.88
C GLU A 172 -15.97 22.08 41.01
N ALA A 173 -16.30 23.25 41.56
CA ALA A 173 -16.64 24.42 40.75
C ALA A 173 -15.43 25.02 40.04
N ARG A 174 -14.23 24.91 40.63
CA ARG A 174 -12.95 25.27 39.98
C ARG A 174 -12.48 24.20 38.99
N ASN A 175 -12.76 22.94 39.29
CA ASN A 175 -12.48 21.76 38.47
C ASN A 175 -13.70 21.29 37.69
N ASP A 176 -14.70 22.15 37.46
CA ASP A 176 -15.74 21.91 36.47
C ASP A 176 -15.15 22.54 35.22
N PRO A 177 -14.37 21.79 34.40
CA PRO A 177 -14.06 22.22 33.07
C PRO A 177 -15.39 22.10 32.32
N ARG A 178 -16.38 22.96 32.61
CA ARG A 178 -17.32 23.38 31.59
C ARG A 178 -16.39 23.91 30.53
N PRO A 179 -16.14 23.16 29.45
CA PRO A 179 -15.12 23.54 28.51
C PRO A 179 -15.66 24.83 27.93
N GLY A 180 -15.13 25.96 28.42
CA GLY A 180 -15.71 27.28 28.23
C GLY A 180 -15.94 27.39 26.75
N ARG A 181 -17.21 27.42 26.36
CA ARG A 181 -17.72 27.13 25.01
C ARG A 181 -16.83 27.88 24.03
N ARG A 182 -15.76 27.24 23.54
CA ARG A 182 -14.65 27.96 22.88
C ARG A 182 -15.32 28.70 21.75
N ARG A 183 -15.30 30.05 21.82
CA ARG A 183 -16.02 30.90 20.87
C ARG A 183 -15.67 30.38 19.49
N ARG A 184 -16.66 29.80 18.83
CA ARG A 184 -16.44 29.09 17.57
C ARG A 184 -15.92 30.16 16.62
N PRO A 185 -14.76 29.98 15.98
CA PRO A 185 -14.28 30.94 15.01
C PRO A 185 -15.40 31.15 13.97
N PRO A 186 -15.61 32.39 13.50
CA PRO A 186 -16.69 32.74 12.59
C PRO A 186 -16.75 31.78 11.40
N ALA A 187 -17.95 31.56 10.87
CA ALA A 187 -18.19 30.65 9.75
C ALA A 187 -17.20 30.98 8.62
N ALA A 188 -16.47 29.96 8.15
CA ALA A 188 -15.52 30.13 7.08
C ALA A 188 -16.22 30.70 5.84
N ASN A 189 -15.52 31.56 5.10
CA ASN A 189 -16.03 32.14 3.87
C ASN A 189 -16.48 31.02 2.91
N PRO A 190 -17.75 30.99 2.46
CA PRO A 190 -18.28 29.92 1.63
C PRO A 190 -17.52 29.77 0.30
N VAL A 191 -16.98 30.88 -0.22
CA VAL A 191 -16.15 30.86 -1.44
C VAL A 191 -14.86 30.09 -1.19
N ALA A 192 -14.21 30.29 -0.04
CA ALA A 192 -12.99 29.55 0.30
C ALA A 192 -13.27 28.05 0.43
N ALA A 193 -14.42 27.66 1.00
CA ALA A 193 -14.82 26.26 1.09
C ALA A 193 -15.06 25.63 -0.29
N MET A 194 -15.71 26.36 -1.22
CA MET A 194 -15.93 25.89 -2.59
C MET A 194 -14.63 25.77 -3.37
N VAL A 195 -13.74 26.77 -3.31
CA VAL A 195 -12.42 26.71 -3.94
C VAL A 195 -11.61 25.53 -3.41
N SER A 196 -11.63 25.30 -2.09
CA SER A 196 -10.94 24.17 -1.47
C SER A 196 -11.53 22.83 -1.94
N LEU A 197 -12.86 22.72 -2.02
CA LEU A 197 -13.54 21.51 -2.49
C LEU A 197 -13.14 21.17 -3.93
N VAL A 198 -13.21 22.15 -4.84
CA VAL A 198 -12.84 21.96 -6.24
C VAL A 198 -11.36 21.61 -6.36
N GLY A 199 -10.49 22.37 -5.70
CA GLY A 199 -9.04 22.14 -5.72
C GLY A 199 -8.67 20.74 -5.22
N LEU A 200 -9.20 20.33 -4.05
CA LEU A 200 -8.95 19.00 -3.50
C LEU A 200 -9.56 17.88 -4.34
N SER A 201 -10.69 18.12 -5.02
CA SER A 201 -11.30 17.15 -5.91
C SER A 201 -10.47 16.93 -7.17
N LEU A 202 -9.92 18.00 -7.76
CA LEU A 202 -9.00 17.89 -8.91
C LEU A 202 -7.70 17.17 -8.53
N VAL A 203 -7.16 17.49 -7.35
CA VAL A 203 -5.97 16.81 -6.81
C VAL A 203 -6.26 15.32 -6.59
N ALA A 204 -7.41 14.97 -6.01
CA ALA A 204 -7.83 13.59 -5.85
C ALA A 204 -8.02 12.87 -7.20
N ALA A 205 -8.62 13.53 -8.20
CA ALA A 205 -8.78 12.98 -9.54
C ALA A 205 -7.43 12.69 -10.20
N PHE A 206 -6.45 13.59 -10.06
CA PHE A 206 -5.09 13.37 -10.56
C PHE A 206 -4.43 12.15 -9.93
N PHE A 207 -4.48 12.03 -8.60
CA PHE A 207 -3.89 10.87 -7.91
C PHE A 207 -4.62 9.57 -8.23
N ALA A 208 -5.95 9.62 -8.38
CA ALA A 208 -6.74 8.47 -8.82
C ALA A 208 -6.30 7.99 -10.21
N TRP A 209 -6.18 8.90 -11.18
CA TRP A 209 -5.75 8.57 -12.53
C TRP A 209 -4.34 7.94 -12.55
N VAL A 210 -3.34 8.60 -11.95
CA VAL A 210 -1.94 8.10 -11.97
C VAL A 210 -1.76 6.79 -11.19
N SER A 211 -2.69 6.45 -10.30
CA SER A 211 -2.64 5.22 -9.49
C SER A 211 -3.48 4.08 -10.03
N ALA A 212 -4.35 4.33 -11.01
CA ALA A 212 -5.24 3.32 -11.55
C ALA A 212 -4.47 2.23 -12.31
N GLU A 213 -3.53 2.59 -13.18
CA GLU A 213 -2.74 1.61 -13.94
C GLU A 213 -1.81 0.77 -13.03
N PRO A 214 -1.02 1.37 -12.10
CA PRO A 214 -0.19 0.56 -11.19
C PRO A 214 -0.99 -0.38 -10.30
N PHE A 215 -2.23 -0.02 -9.95
CA PHE A 215 -3.12 -0.89 -9.17
C PHE A 215 -3.49 -2.15 -9.95
N TRP A 216 -3.86 -2.03 -11.22
CA TRP A 216 -4.21 -3.20 -12.04
C TRP A 216 -3.01 -4.14 -12.23
N LEU A 217 -1.83 -3.58 -12.49
CA LEU A 217 -0.61 -4.39 -12.60
C LEU A 217 -0.26 -5.11 -11.29
N ALA A 218 -0.43 -4.43 -10.16
CA ALA A 218 -0.16 -5.01 -8.84
C ALA A 218 -1.17 -6.11 -8.46
N THR A 219 -2.41 -6.04 -8.95
CA THR A 219 -3.43 -7.10 -8.77
C THR A 219 -3.25 -8.25 -9.77
N GLY A 220 -2.24 -8.19 -10.64
CA GLY A 220 -1.97 -9.20 -11.65
C GLY A 220 -2.85 -9.07 -12.89
N HIS A 221 -3.62 -7.98 -13.02
CA HIS A 221 -4.33 -7.65 -14.26
C HIS A 221 -3.38 -7.00 -15.25
N GLY A 222 -3.08 -7.74 -16.30
CA GLY A 222 -2.28 -7.30 -17.42
C GLY A 222 -1.83 -8.50 -18.23
N ASP A 223 -1.86 -8.35 -19.54
CA ASP A 223 -1.47 -9.41 -20.46
C ASP A 223 0.05 -9.59 -20.39
N PRO A 224 0.54 -10.78 -20.00
CA PRO A 224 1.96 -11.07 -20.04
C PRO A 224 2.42 -11.15 -21.50
N GLY A 225 3.62 -10.64 -21.76
CA GLY A 225 4.17 -10.62 -23.09
C GLY A 225 5.64 -10.24 -23.10
N TYR A 226 6.07 -9.71 -24.23
CA TYR A 226 7.44 -9.39 -24.54
C TYR A 226 7.52 -7.98 -25.09
N ALA A 227 8.48 -7.22 -24.58
CA ALA A 227 8.87 -5.93 -25.11
C ALA A 227 10.19 -6.06 -25.87
N ILE A 228 10.23 -5.53 -27.10
CA ILE A 228 11.44 -5.38 -27.90
C ILE A 228 11.86 -3.92 -27.85
N THR A 229 13.01 -3.64 -27.25
CA THR A 229 13.57 -2.28 -27.17
C THR A 229 13.93 -1.80 -28.57
N THR A 230 13.41 -0.64 -28.98
CA THR A 230 13.71 -0.05 -30.28
C THR A 230 14.71 1.09 -30.15
N GLN A 231 14.49 1.98 -29.19
CA GLN A 231 15.34 3.15 -28.98
C GLN A 231 15.31 3.53 -27.49
N CYS A 232 16.46 3.88 -26.95
CA CYS A 232 16.58 4.46 -25.62
C CYS A 232 17.31 5.80 -25.74
N ASP A 233 16.63 6.87 -25.32
CA ASP A 233 17.18 8.22 -25.28
C ASP A 233 17.48 8.62 -23.83
N GLY A 234 18.56 9.38 -23.62
CA GLY A 234 18.96 9.85 -22.29
C GLY A 234 19.74 8.82 -21.46
N THR A 235 20.15 9.23 -20.26
CA THR A 235 20.95 8.41 -19.32
C THR A 235 20.40 8.53 -17.90
N GLY A 236 20.67 7.52 -17.06
CA GLY A 236 20.25 7.54 -15.66
C GLY A 236 18.73 7.61 -15.47
N LEU A 237 18.27 8.59 -14.68
CA LEU A 237 16.86 8.76 -14.30
C LEU A 237 16.00 9.41 -15.38
N THR A 238 16.61 10.13 -16.33
CA THR A 238 15.90 10.77 -17.45
C THR A 238 15.86 9.87 -18.68
N GLN A 239 16.29 8.61 -18.55
CA GLN A 239 16.29 7.67 -19.65
C GLN A 239 14.86 7.30 -20.04
N HIS A 240 14.56 7.43 -21.32
CA HIS A 240 13.28 7.06 -21.91
C HIS A 240 13.52 6.01 -22.99
N CYS A 241 12.96 4.82 -22.79
CA CYS A 241 13.06 3.75 -23.77
C CYS A 241 11.70 3.54 -24.43
N THR A 242 11.72 3.37 -25.74
CA THR A 242 10.56 3.04 -26.58
C THR A 242 10.78 1.71 -27.27
N GLY A 243 9.70 0.99 -27.51
CA GLY A 243 9.76 -0.36 -28.04
C GLY A 243 8.47 -0.82 -28.69
N ARG A 244 8.40 -2.13 -28.95
CA ARG A 244 7.19 -2.81 -29.41
C ARG A 244 6.81 -3.85 -28.38
N PHE A 245 5.52 -4.07 -28.16
CA PHE A 245 5.03 -5.09 -27.26
C PHE A 245 4.23 -6.14 -28.03
N ALA A 246 4.41 -7.41 -27.67
CA ALA A 246 3.61 -8.52 -28.17
C ALA A 246 3.20 -9.39 -26.99
N THR A 247 1.91 -9.74 -26.90
CA THR A 247 1.45 -10.65 -25.85
C THR A 247 2.01 -12.06 -26.03
N ALA A 248 2.14 -12.80 -24.94
CA ALA A 248 2.69 -14.15 -24.95
C ALA A 248 1.80 -15.15 -25.68
N ASP A 249 0.49 -14.88 -25.73
CA ASP A 249 -0.51 -15.66 -26.46
C ASP A 249 -0.69 -15.21 -27.92
N GLY A 250 -0.03 -14.11 -28.33
CA GLY A 250 -0.18 -13.53 -29.66
C GLY A 250 -1.53 -12.88 -29.93
N SER A 251 -2.36 -12.65 -28.91
CA SER A 251 -3.67 -11.99 -29.05
C SER A 251 -3.58 -10.56 -29.60
N PHE A 252 -2.54 -9.80 -29.26
CA PHE A 252 -2.29 -8.50 -29.87
C PHE A 252 -0.82 -8.07 -29.83
N THR A 253 -0.52 -7.06 -30.67
CA THR A 253 0.77 -6.36 -30.68
C THR A 253 0.55 -4.86 -30.63
N ALA A 254 1.30 -4.15 -29.79
CA ALA A 254 1.32 -2.70 -29.75
C ALA A 254 2.63 -2.15 -30.31
N GLY A 255 2.52 -1.21 -31.25
CA GLY A 255 3.66 -0.51 -31.84
C GLY A 255 3.97 0.77 -31.07
N ARG A 256 5.26 1.03 -30.82
CA ARG A 256 5.77 2.22 -30.11
C ARG A 256 5.13 2.40 -28.73
N VAL A 257 5.58 1.58 -27.79
CA VAL A 257 5.25 1.69 -26.37
C VAL A 257 6.44 2.22 -25.58
N THR A 258 6.19 3.02 -24.54
CA THR A 258 7.21 3.40 -23.55
C THR A 258 7.50 2.21 -22.63
N LEU A 259 8.77 1.83 -22.54
CA LEU A 259 9.23 0.73 -21.70
C LEU A 259 9.63 1.25 -20.32
N LEU A 260 8.89 0.84 -19.29
CA LEU A 260 9.12 1.24 -17.90
C LEU A 260 9.80 0.12 -17.10
N GLY A 261 10.82 0.48 -16.33
CA GLY A 261 11.56 -0.46 -15.47
C GLY A 261 12.73 -1.16 -16.16
N ILE A 262 13.18 -0.65 -17.31
CA ILE A 262 14.25 -1.26 -18.10
C ILE A 262 15.64 -0.92 -17.55
N SER A 263 16.47 -1.95 -17.36
CA SER A 263 17.82 -1.83 -16.80
C SER A 263 18.83 -2.74 -17.49
N GLY A 264 20.11 -2.36 -17.46
CA GLY A 264 21.20 -3.19 -17.99
C GLY A 264 21.11 -3.41 -19.51
N GLY A 265 21.49 -4.62 -19.95
CA GLY A 265 21.51 -5.00 -21.38
C GLY A 265 20.16 -4.98 -22.08
N ALA A 266 19.05 -4.94 -21.32
CA ALA A 266 17.71 -4.75 -21.89
C ALA A 266 17.54 -3.43 -22.65
N ARG A 267 18.43 -2.45 -22.42
CA ARG A 267 18.40 -1.13 -23.06
C ARG A 267 18.96 -1.14 -24.48
N GLU A 268 19.64 -2.22 -24.88
CA GLU A 268 20.19 -2.32 -26.21
C GLU A 268 19.06 -2.43 -27.25
N PRO A 269 19.12 -1.70 -28.37
CA PRO A 269 18.18 -1.87 -29.47
C PRO A 269 18.14 -3.34 -29.93
N GLY A 270 16.94 -3.90 -30.04
CA GLY A 270 16.70 -5.31 -30.35
C GLY A 270 16.61 -6.24 -29.13
N ALA A 271 16.95 -5.76 -27.93
CA ALA A 271 16.83 -6.57 -26.72
C ALA A 271 15.36 -6.93 -26.43
N VAL A 272 15.13 -8.20 -26.11
CA VAL A 272 13.82 -8.74 -25.76
C VAL A 272 13.74 -8.88 -24.24
N THR A 273 12.68 -8.35 -23.65
CA THR A 273 12.41 -8.46 -22.22
C THR A 273 10.99 -8.90 -21.94
N GLY A 274 10.80 -9.69 -20.89
CA GLY A 274 9.46 -9.95 -20.37
C GLY A 274 8.80 -8.64 -19.94
N ALA A 275 7.55 -8.46 -20.34
CA ALA A 275 6.80 -7.25 -20.04
C ALA A 275 5.32 -7.57 -19.78
N ARG A 276 4.62 -6.65 -19.14
CA ARG A 276 3.17 -6.69 -18.96
C ARG A 276 2.55 -5.40 -19.44
N MET A 277 1.39 -5.52 -20.06
CA MET A 277 0.62 -4.37 -20.54
C MET A 277 -0.84 -4.52 -20.08
N VAL A 278 -1.46 -3.44 -19.60
CA VAL A 278 -2.81 -3.49 -19.03
C VAL A 278 -3.87 -3.74 -20.12
N ARG A 279 -3.67 -3.15 -21.31
CA ARG A 279 -4.59 -3.25 -22.44
C ARG A 279 -3.87 -3.04 -23.77
N ALA A 280 -4.46 -3.50 -24.88
CA ALA A 280 -3.92 -3.34 -26.23
C ALA A 280 -3.71 -1.87 -26.66
N GLY A 281 -4.54 -0.94 -26.16
CA GLY A 281 -4.43 0.50 -26.41
C GLY A 281 -3.64 1.26 -25.33
N SER A 282 -2.74 0.61 -24.60
CA SER A 282 -1.83 1.25 -23.66
C SER A 282 -0.57 1.71 -24.39
N ASP A 283 -0.12 2.92 -24.08
CA ASP A 283 1.15 3.45 -24.60
C ASP A 283 2.36 3.04 -23.73
N GLN A 284 2.14 2.27 -22.66
CA GLN A 284 3.17 1.91 -21.69
C GLN A 284 3.20 0.40 -21.47
N ALA A 285 4.41 -0.17 -21.49
CA ALA A 285 4.69 -1.57 -21.15
C ALA A 285 5.68 -1.63 -19.98
N TYR A 286 5.36 -2.45 -18.99
CA TYR A 286 6.12 -2.55 -17.75
C TYR A 286 7.00 -3.80 -17.80
N THR A 287 8.32 -3.61 -17.82
CA THR A 287 9.30 -4.70 -17.93
C THR A 287 9.78 -5.22 -16.57
N ALA A 288 9.54 -4.47 -15.50
CA ALA A 288 9.92 -4.87 -14.15
C ALA A 288 8.94 -5.90 -13.56
N PRO A 289 9.44 -6.91 -12.82
CA PRO A 289 8.59 -7.77 -12.00
C PRO A 289 7.74 -6.94 -11.03
N PRO A 290 6.54 -7.42 -10.65
CA PRO A 290 5.74 -6.78 -9.62
C PRO A 290 6.54 -6.75 -8.30
N GLY A 291 7.06 -5.57 -7.96
CA GLY A 291 7.86 -5.35 -6.77
C GLY A 291 7.14 -4.50 -5.73
N LEU A 292 7.72 -4.40 -4.54
CA LEU A 292 7.19 -3.61 -3.42
C LEU A 292 6.98 -2.13 -3.78
N LEU A 293 7.80 -1.59 -4.69
CA LEU A 293 7.66 -0.22 -5.19
C LEU A 293 6.34 0.01 -5.95
N MET A 294 5.81 -0.99 -6.66
CA MET A 294 4.51 -0.86 -7.30
C MET A 294 3.39 -0.78 -6.29
N HIS A 295 3.45 -1.61 -5.24
CA HIS A 295 2.49 -1.53 -4.13
C HIS A 295 2.51 -0.19 -3.44
N LEU A 296 3.70 0.36 -3.20
CA LEU A 296 3.86 1.66 -2.56
C LEU A 296 3.28 2.79 -3.42
N ARG A 297 3.45 2.73 -4.74
CA ARG A 297 2.99 3.77 -5.67
C ARG A 297 1.46 3.88 -5.68
N TRP A 298 0.73 2.78 -5.84
CA TRP A 298 -0.74 2.86 -5.83
C TRP A 298 -1.30 3.12 -4.43
N ALA A 299 -0.71 2.52 -3.39
CA ALA A 299 -1.15 2.73 -2.01
C ALA A 299 -1.02 4.20 -1.59
N LEU A 300 0.09 4.86 -1.96
CA LEU A 300 0.30 6.28 -1.68
C LEU A 300 -0.75 7.15 -2.37
N GLY A 301 -1.07 6.87 -3.63
CA GLY A 301 -2.11 7.59 -4.35
C GLY A 301 -3.48 7.44 -3.71
N PHE A 302 -3.87 6.23 -3.31
CA PHE A 302 -5.15 5.96 -2.66
C PHE A 302 -5.22 6.63 -1.28
N LEU A 303 -4.14 6.57 -0.50
CA LEU A 303 -4.04 7.28 0.77
C LEU A 303 -4.22 8.79 0.58
N LEU A 304 -3.63 9.36 -0.46
CA LEU A 304 -3.74 10.79 -0.74
C LEU A 304 -5.15 11.20 -1.18
N VAL A 305 -5.85 10.36 -1.95
CA VAL A 305 -7.29 10.52 -2.25
C VAL A 305 -8.13 10.56 -0.96
N LEU A 306 -7.84 9.67 0.01
CA LEU A 306 -8.53 9.67 1.31
C LEU A 306 -8.21 10.94 2.12
N ILE A 307 -6.95 11.38 2.13
CA ILE A 307 -6.53 12.64 2.76
C ILE A 307 -7.25 13.84 2.12
N CYS A 308 -7.40 13.86 0.80
CA CYS A 308 -8.18 14.88 0.09
C CYS A 308 -9.65 14.88 0.55
N GLY A 309 -10.31 13.72 0.61
CA GLY A 309 -11.68 13.60 1.13
C GLY A 309 -11.83 14.09 2.58
N TYR A 310 -10.85 13.77 3.43
CA TYR A 310 -10.79 14.28 4.80
C TYR A 310 -10.55 15.80 4.87
N GLY A 311 -9.73 16.33 3.96
CA GLY A 311 -9.50 17.75 3.76
C GLY A 311 -10.77 18.49 3.35
N ILE A 312 -11.56 17.93 2.43
CA ILE A 312 -12.87 18.46 2.02
C ILE A 312 -13.82 18.50 3.22
N ALA A 313 -13.88 17.44 4.04
CA ALA A 313 -14.69 17.43 5.25
C ALA A 313 -14.25 18.50 6.28
N GLY A 314 -12.95 18.80 6.33
CA GLY A 314 -12.40 19.88 7.15
C GLY A 314 -12.80 21.27 6.63
N ALA A 315 -12.59 21.52 5.34
CA ALA A 315 -12.84 22.81 4.69
C ALA A 315 -14.34 23.18 4.65
N THR A 316 -15.21 22.20 4.46
CA THR A 316 -16.68 22.38 4.46
C THR A 316 -17.25 22.52 5.87
N GLY A 317 -16.45 22.29 6.91
CA GLY A 317 -16.92 22.37 8.30
C GLY A 317 -17.83 21.22 8.71
N ALA A 318 -17.77 20.06 8.05
CA ALA A 318 -18.56 18.87 8.39
C ALA A 318 -18.45 18.49 9.88
N ARG A 319 -17.31 18.75 10.52
CA ARG A 319 -17.09 18.50 11.96
C ARG A 319 -17.82 19.46 12.88
N ARG A 320 -18.31 20.58 12.36
CA ARG A 320 -19.00 21.61 13.13
C ARG A 320 -20.49 21.33 13.31
N LEU A 321 -21.04 20.30 12.70
CA LEU A 321 -22.44 19.94 12.91
C LEU A 321 -22.66 19.48 14.36
N GLU A 322 -23.77 19.90 14.96
CA GLU A 322 -24.06 19.63 16.38
C GLU A 322 -24.38 18.16 16.62
N SER A 323 -25.16 17.56 15.71
CA SER A 323 -25.59 16.18 15.87
C SER A 323 -24.48 15.20 15.42
N PRO A 324 -24.21 14.12 16.18
CA PRO A 324 -23.21 13.13 15.81
C PRO A 324 -23.56 12.41 14.50
N ARG A 325 -24.85 12.21 14.21
CA ARG A 325 -25.31 11.57 12.96
C ARG A 325 -24.99 12.44 11.74
N SER A 326 -25.33 13.74 11.79
CA SER A 326 -25.07 14.64 10.66
C SER A 326 -23.56 14.79 10.38
N ARG A 327 -22.72 14.82 11.43
CA ARG A 327 -21.25 14.80 11.27
C ARG A 327 -20.76 13.57 10.52
N ARG A 328 -21.28 12.39 10.85
CA ARG A 328 -20.91 11.13 10.18
C ARG A 328 -21.35 11.14 8.71
N TYR A 329 -22.59 11.54 8.42
CA TYR A 329 -23.07 11.62 7.03
C TYR A 329 -22.30 12.65 6.21
N ALA A 330 -22.00 13.82 6.77
CA ALA A 330 -21.23 14.85 6.07
C ALA A 330 -19.78 14.38 5.79
N LEU A 331 -19.16 13.68 6.75
CA LEU A 331 -17.85 13.07 6.55
C LEU A 331 -17.89 12.00 5.44
N LEU A 332 -18.87 11.10 5.49
CA LEU A 332 -19.05 10.05 4.48
C LEU A 332 -19.30 10.64 3.09
N ALA A 333 -20.13 11.68 2.99
CA ALA A 333 -20.38 12.37 1.72
C ALA A 333 -19.11 13.03 1.17
N SER A 334 -18.29 13.64 2.04
CA SER A 334 -17.04 14.32 1.63
C SER A 334 -15.98 13.34 1.13
N VAL A 335 -15.90 12.15 1.73
CA VAL A 335 -14.99 11.08 1.33
C VAL A 335 -15.55 10.30 0.12
N GLY A 336 -16.88 10.18 0.02
CA GLY A 336 -17.55 9.46 -1.06
C GLY A 336 -17.26 10.03 -2.44
N GLY A 337 -17.19 11.36 -2.60
CA GLY A 337 -16.84 11.99 -3.88
C GLY A 337 -15.49 11.53 -4.44
N PRO A 338 -14.37 11.74 -3.72
CA PRO A 338 -13.06 11.25 -4.12
C PRO A 338 -12.98 9.73 -4.34
N ILE A 339 -13.69 8.93 -3.53
CA ILE A 339 -13.74 7.46 -3.73
C ILE A 339 -14.46 7.11 -5.04
N LEU A 340 -15.57 7.77 -5.36
CA LEU A 340 -16.27 7.55 -6.62
C LEU A 340 -15.44 7.97 -7.83
N LEU A 341 -14.68 9.07 -7.72
CA LEU A 341 -13.70 9.45 -8.74
C LEU A 341 -12.63 8.38 -8.92
N LEU A 342 -12.07 7.87 -7.81
CA LEU A 342 -11.10 6.78 -7.84
C LEU A 342 -11.67 5.52 -8.51
N ALA A 343 -12.88 5.11 -8.14
CA ALA A 343 -13.56 3.98 -8.75
C ALA A 343 -13.79 4.19 -10.26
N GLY A 344 -14.19 5.41 -10.66
CA GLY A 344 -14.36 5.76 -12.07
C GLY A 344 -13.07 5.63 -12.88
N PHE A 345 -11.94 6.11 -12.36
CA PHE A 345 -10.64 5.95 -13.02
C PHE A 345 -10.16 4.50 -13.05
N LEU A 346 -10.43 3.73 -11.99
CA LEU A 346 -10.12 2.29 -11.97
C LEU A 346 -10.88 1.54 -13.06
N VAL A 347 -12.18 1.79 -13.19
CA VAL A 347 -13.02 1.20 -14.24
C VAL A 347 -12.60 1.67 -15.63
N ALA A 348 -12.21 2.93 -15.80
CA ALA A 348 -11.76 3.45 -17.08
C ALA A 348 -10.36 2.96 -17.51
N ALA A 349 -9.53 2.55 -16.55
CA ALA A 349 -8.20 1.98 -16.79
C ALA A 349 -8.22 0.47 -17.04
N TYR A 350 -9.33 -0.20 -16.66
CA TYR A 350 -9.61 -1.59 -17.01
C TYR A 350 -9.93 -1.72 -18.50
#